data_AF-A0A835PQW7-F1
#
_entry.id   AF-A0A835PQW7-F1
#
_cell.length_a   1.000
_cell.length_b   1.000
_cell.length_c   1.000
_cell.angle_alpha   90.00
_cell.angle_beta   90.00
_cell.angle_gamma   90.00
#
_symmetry.space_group_name_H-M   'P 1'
#
loop_
_entity.id
_entity.type
_entity.pdbx_description
1 polymer ?
#
loop_
_entity_poly.entity_id
_entity_poly.type
_entity_poly.pdbx_seq_one_letter_code
_entity_poly.pdbx_strand_id
1 'polypeptide(L)'
;MIREYIHQKTCLKWNQISLIHKHLIEISGLSSTASIISTESGDESNSIGHSSLIENPVASILWNIDPLVLQDVLLFMVNNFPRTLEGLILHMLSPTTAEVLTRKFDEIDCRNTSEEQSEFYRQFYSVFDDQYAAMGAILLAKESFSFQVFCNVLEKYLGVSVDKPRTFRRSEHCRSRPL
;
A
#
# COMPACT_ATOMS: atom_id res chain seq x y z
N MET A 1 -1.69 16.25 29.98
CA MET A 1 -1.86 14.93 30.62
C MET A 1 -3.06 14.14 30.10
N ILE A 2 -4.32 14.60 30.21
CA ILE A 2 -5.48 13.80 29.74
C ILE A 2 -5.50 13.63 28.22
N ARG A 3 -5.14 14.67 27.45
CA ARG A 3 -5.06 14.60 25.98
C ARG A 3 -3.97 13.62 25.50
N GLU A 4 -2.76 13.71 26.08
CA GLU A 4 -1.67 12.73 25.86
C GLU A 4 -2.11 11.28 26.10
N TYR A 5 -2.80 11.05 27.23
CA TYR A 5 -3.23 9.71 27.63
C TYR A 5 -4.31 9.13 26.71
N ILE A 6 -5.25 9.97 26.25
CA ILE A 6 -6.27 9.55 25.27
C ILE A 6 -5.61 9.26 23.92
N HIS A 7 -4.72 10.14 23.46
CA HIS A 7 -3.99 9.99 22.20
C HIS A 7 -3.15 8.70 22.18
N GLN A 8 -2.42 8.44 23.26
CA GLN A 8 -1.61 7.24 23.42
C GLN A 8 -2.48 5.96 23.46
N LYS A 9 -3.65 6.01 24.11
CA LYS A 9 -4.60 4.87 24.11
C LYS A 9 -5.26 4.63 22.75
N THR A 10 -5.62 5.66 22.00
CA THR A 10 -6.13 5.49 20.62
C THR A 10 -5.07 4.86 19.72
N CYS A 11 -3.81 5.29 19.83
CA CYS A 11 -2.69 4.72 19.08
C CYS A 11 -2.39 3.26 19.43
N LEU A 12 -2.42 2.90 20.72
CA LEU A 12 -2.31 1.51 21.15
C LEU A 12 -3.45 0.63 20.62
N LYS A 13 -4.66 1.19 20.51
CA LYS A 13 -5.84 0.48 19.99
C LYS A 13 -5.74 0.28 18.47
N TRP A 14 -5.20 1.24 17.72
CA TRP A 14 -4.90 1.09 16.29
C TRP A 14 -3.78 0.08 16.02
N ASN A 15 -2.77 -0.01 16.90
CA ASN A 15 -1.71 -1.02 16.79
C ASN A 15 -2.25 -2.47 16.89
N GLN A 16 -3.31 -2.69 17.67
CA GLN A 16 -3.99 -3.99 17.74
C GLN A 16 -4.79 -4.32 16.47
N ILE A 17 -5.41 -3.32 15.84
CA ILE A 17 -6.08 -3.48 14.54
C ILE A 17 -5.04 -3.75 13.43
N SER A 18 -3.89 -3.08 13.48
CA SER A 18 -2.74 -3.32 12.60
C SER A 18 -2.20 -4.76 12.71
N LEU A 19 -2.21 -5.35 13.91
CA LEU A 19 -1.80 -6.74 14.13
C LEU A 19 -2.72 -7.74 13.41
N ILE A 20 -4.03 -7.46 13.37
CA ILE A 20 -5.01 -8.26 12.62
C ILE A 20 -4.73 -8.14 11.11
N HIS A 21 -4.41 -6.95 10.62
CA HIS A 21 -4.02 -6.75 9.23
C HIS A 21 -2.69 -7.43 8.86
N LYS A 22 -1.72 -7.49 9.78
CA LYS A 22 -0.47 -8.25 9.57
C LYS A 22 -0.77 -9.74 9.37
N HIS A 23 -1.66 -10.31 10.18
CA HIS A 23 -2.07 -11.70 10.03
C HIS A 23 -2.91 -11.93 8.76
N LEU A 24 -3.70 -10.96 8.31
CA LEU A 24 -4.44 -11.04 7.04
C LEU A 24 -3.54 -10.92 5.80
N ILE A 25 -2.51 -10.08 5.87
CA ILE A 25 -1.45 -10.01 4.86
C ILE A 25 -0.66 -11.32 4.82
N GLU A 26 -0.37 -11.90 5.99
CA GLU A 26 0.31 -13.19 6.12
C GLU A 26 -0.58 -14.35 5.63
N ILE A 27 -1.88 -14.37 5.94
CA ILE A 27 -2.87 -15.31 5.41
C ILE A 27 -2.97 -15.24 3.89
N SER A 28 -2.85 -14.04 3.33
CA SER A 28 -2.79 -13.85 1.87
C SER A 28 -1.49 -14.40 1.26
N GLY A 29 -0.43 -14.55 2.06
CA GLY A 29 0.84 -15.20 1.69
C GLY A 29 0.97 -16.69 2.09
N LEU A 30 0.13 -17.19 3.00
CA LEU A 30 0.23 -18.53 3.59
C LEU A 30 -0.74 -19.56 2.95
N SER A 31 -1.22 -19.31 1.73
CA SER A 31 -1.92 -20.34 0.94
C SER A 31 -0.93 -21.29 0.23
N SER A 32 0.25 -21.51 0.81
CA SER A 32 1.27 -22.42 0.26
C SER A 32 2.07 -23.08 1.37
N THR A 33 1.40 -23.88 2.21
CA THR A 33 2.03 -25.00 2.94
C THR A 33 1.04 -26.16 3.05
N ALA A 34 0.69 -26.74 1.91
CA ALA A 34 0.07 -28.05 1.88
C ALA A 34 0.59 -28.83 0.66
N SER A 35 1.84 -29.27 0.76
CA SER A 35 2.36 -30.42 0.02
C SER A 35 3.44 -31.00 0.93
N ILE A 36 3.45 -32.29 1.28
CA ILE A 36 3.99 -33.34 0.39
C ILE A 36 3.48 -34.70 0.90
N ILE A 37 2.74 -35.42 0.05
CA ILE A 37 3.02 -36.85 -0.18
C ILE A 37 3.25 -36.96 -1.68
N SER A 38 4.50 -37.28 -2.03
CA SER A 38 4.95 -37.48 -3.41
C SER A 38 4.37 -38.77 -3.97
N THR A 39 3.82 -38.73 -5.18
CA THR A 39 3.97 -39.82 -6.15
C THR A 39 3.94 -39.24 -7.56
N GLU A 40 4.83 -39.78 -8.39
CA GLU A 40 5.25 -39.32 -9.71
C GLU A 40 4.16 -39.48 -10.78
N SER A 41 4.01 -38.48 -11.68
CA SER A 41 4.05 -38.65 -13.15
C SER A 41 3.55 -37.40 -13.88
N GLY A 42 4.36 -36.91 -14.83
CA GLY A 42 4.02 -36.25 -16.10
C GLY A 42 2.86 -35.25 -16.18
N ASP A 43 3.15 -34.03 -16.63
CA ASP A 43 2.65 -33.41 -17.89
C ASP A 43 2.61 -31.87 -17.80
N GLU A 44 2.78 -31.23 -18.94
CA GLU A 44 2.95 -29.79 -19.12
C GLU A 44 1.77 -28.92 -18.63
N SER A 45 2.12 -27.66 -18.32
CA SER A 45 1.32 -26.44 -18.48
C SER A 45 0.89 -25.68 -17.21
N ASN A 46 1.07 -24.36 -17.34
CA ASN A 46 0.61 -23.25 -16.52
C ASN A 46 1.36 -23.01 -15.19
N SER A 47 2.40 -22.18 -15.27
CA SER A 47 2.87 -21.40 -14.12
C SER A 47 1.75 -20.45 -13.69
N ILE A 48 0.91 -20.90 -12.77
CA ILE A 48 -0.07 -20.04 -12.11
C ILE A 48 0.75 -19.12 -11.21
N GLY A 49 0.87 -17.86 -11.66
CA GLY A 49 1.60 -16.81 -10.97
C GLY A 49 1.00 -16.56 -9.60
N HIS A 50 1.64 -17.12 -8.58
CA HIS A 50 1.44 -16.76 -7.18
C HIS A 50 1.91 -15.32 -7.02
N SER A 51 1.01 -14.34 -7.16
CA SER A 51 1.36 -12.94 -6.93
C SER A 51 1.43 -12.73 -5.42
N SER A 52 2.63 -12.93 -4.88
CA SER A 52 2.91 -12.65 -3.49
C SER A 52 2.77 -11.14 -3.27
N LEU A 53 2.02 -10.73 -2.24
CA LEU A 53 1.87 -9.33 -1.85
C LEU A 53 3.22 -8.65 -1.48
N ILE A 54 4.35 -9.36 -1.57
CA ILE A 54 5.72 -8.92 -1.28
C ILE A 54 6.54 -8.69 -2.56
N GLU A 55 5.92 -8.66 -3.75
CA GLU A 55 6.65 -8.36 -5.01
C GLU A 55 6.76 -6.86 -5.32
N ASN A 56 6.23 -5.96 -4.49
CA ASN A 56 6.45 -4.54 -4.69
C ASN A 56 7.71 -4.07 -3.93
N PRO A 57 8.82 -3.74 -4.63
CA PRO A 57 10.07 -3.36 -3.97
C PRO A 57 9.91 -2.09 -3.12
N VAL A 58 9.04 -1.16 -3.53
CA VAL A 58 8.78 0.07 -2.79
C VAL A 58 8.04 -0.22 -1.49
N ALA A 59 7.02 -1.08 -1.51
CA ALA A 59 6.30 -1.48 -0.31
C ALA A 59 7.23 -2.19 0.69
N SER A 60 8.12 -3.05 0.20
CA SER A 60 9.12 -3.73 1.03
C SER A 60 10.08 -2.74 1.69
N ILE A 61 10.58 -1.76 0.94
CA ILE A 61 11.44 -0.69 1.49
C ILE A 61 10.68 0.07 2.59
N LEU A 62 9.48 0.57 2.29
CA LEU A 62 8.68 1.35 3.25
C LEU A 62 8.32 0.56 4.51
N TRP A 63 8.06 -0.75 4.38
CA TRP A 63 7.71 -1.61 5.51
C TRP A 63 8.82 -1.67 6.56
N ASN A 64 10.06 -1.81 6.08
CA ASN A 64 11.24 -2.04 6.92
C ASN A 64 11.85 -0.77 7.53
N ILE A 65 11.38 0.42 7.14
CA ILE A 65 11.86 1.70 7.69
C ILE A 65 11.08 2.05 8.98
N ASP A 66 11.77 2.54 10.02
CA ASP A 66 11.10 3.08 11.22
C ASP A 66 10.25 4.32 10.86
N PRO A 67 9.04 4.49 11.43
CA PRO A 67 8.17 5.63 11.11
C PRO A 67 8.83 7.00 11.21
N LEU A 68 9.63 7.26 12.24
CA LEU A 68 10.27 8.58 12.41
C LEU A 68 11.40 8.77 11.39
N VAL A 69 12.15 7.71 11.08
CA VAL A 69 13.14 7.73 9.99
C VAL A 69 12.46 7.96 8.64
N LEU A 70 11.30 7.36 8.40
CA LEU A 70 10.53 7.61 7.19
C LEU A 70 10.08 9.07 7.11
N GLN A 71 9.63 9.64 8.22
CA GLN A 71 9.27 11.06 8.30
C GLN A 71 10.44 11.95 7.88
N ASP A 72 11.63 11.72 8.44
CA ASP A 72 12.86 12.45 8.11
C ASP A 72 13.25 12.28 6.63
N VAL A 73 13.16 11.06 6.09
CA VAL A 73 13.43 10.79 4.67
C VAL A 73 12.46 11.56 3.78
N LEU A 74 11.16 11.57 4.11
CA LEU A 74 10.16 12.29 3.33
C LEU A 74 10.37 13.81 3.40
N LEU A 75 10.67 14.36 4.58
CA LEU A 75 11.03 15.79 4.71
C LEU A 75 12.32 16.14 3.98
N PHE A 76 13.30 15.24 3.97
CA PHE A 76 14.52 15.42 3.18
C PHE A 76 14.21 15.45 1.67
N MET A 77 13.31 14.56 1.20
CA MET A 77 12.85 14.55 -0.18
C MET A 77 12.04 15.80 -0.55
N VAL A 78 11.20 16.34 0.35
CA VAL A 78 10.48 17.60 0.13
C VAL A 78 11.45 18.72 -0.26
N ASN A 79 12.58 18.82 0.44
CA ASN A 79 13.54 19.90 0.25
C ASN A 79 14.52 19.67 -0.90
N ASN A 80 14.90 18.42 -1.18
CA ASN A 80 15.99 18.11 -2.11
C ASN A 80 15.54 17.41 -3.40
N PHE A 81 14.45 16.65 -3.33
CA PHE A 81 13.95 15.82 -4.43
C PHE A 81 12.41 15.89 -4.60
N PRO A 82 11.80 17.08 -4.67
CA PRO A 82 10.35 17.24 -4.66
C PRO A 82 9.67 16.52 -5.83
N ARG A 83 10.26 16.55 -7.04
CA ARG A 83 9.72 15.83 -8.21
C ARG A 83 9.79 14.31 -8.09
N THR A 84 10.79 13.78 -7.37
CA THR A 84 10.86 12.35 -7.08
C THR A 84 9.78 11.94 -6.08
N LEU A 85 9.55 12.75 -5.04
CA LEU A 85 8.47 12.52 -4.09
C LEU A 85 7.10 12.59 -4.76
N GLU A 86 6.90 13.60 -5.62
CA GLU A 86 5.67 13.75 -6.39
C GLU A 86 5.39 12.52 -7.27
N GLY A 87 6.38 12.09 -8.06
CA GLY A 87 6.24 10.91 -8.91
C GLY A 87 6.01 9.62 -8.11
N LEU A 88 6.63 9.49 -6.94
CA LEU A 88 6.40 8.36 -6.04
C LEU A 88 4.93 8.29 -5.62
N ILE A 89 4.38 9.41 -5.14
CA ILE A 89 3.02 9.47 -4.58
C ILE A 89 1.95 9.42 -5.68
N LEU A 90 2.11 10.14 -6.79
CA LEU A 90 1.09 10.22 -7.84
C LEU A 90 1.10 9.03 -8.80
N HIS A 91 2.24 8.34 -8.98
CA HIS A 91 2.39 7.37 -10.07
C HIS A 91 2.89 6.00 -9.64
N MET A 92 3.57 5.88 -8.49
CA MET A 92 4.21 4.63 -8.07
C MET A 92 3.55 3.97 -6.85
N LEU A 93 2.47 4.56 -6.32
CA LEU A 93 1.68 3.95 -5.25
C LEU A 93 0.84 2.79 -5.81
N SER A 94 1.42 1.60 -5.76
CA SER A 94 0.62 0.38 -5.84
C SER A 94 -0.33 0.30 -4.63
N PRO A 95 -1.44 -0.46 -4.73
CA PRO A 95 -2.36 -0.63 -3.60
C PRO A 95 -1.65 -1.09 -2.31
N THR A 96 -0.74 -2.06 -2.41
CA THR A 96 0.07 -2.52 -1.28
C THR A 96 0.98 -1.43 -0.73
N THR A 97 1.64 -0.67 -1.61
CA THR A 97 2.51 0.44 -1.21
C THR A 97 1.73 1.53 -0.46
N ALA A 98 0.51 1.84 -0.91
CA ALA A 98 -0.35 2.84 -0.28
C ALA A 98 -0.82 2.40 1.12
N GLU A 99 -1.18 1.13 1.30
CA GLU A 99 -1.50 0.61 2.64
C GLU A 99 -0.31 0.72 3.60
N VAL A 100 0.88 0.29 3.15
CA VAL A 100 2.09 0.39 3.98
C VAL A 100 2.42 1.84 4.31
N LEU A 101 2.35 2.73 3.33
CA LEU A 101 2.62 4.16 3.52
C LEU A 101 1.65 4.79 4.51
N THR A 102 0.35 4.58 4.33
CA THR A 102 -0.67 5.17 5.23
C THR A 102 -0.60 4.59 6.63
N ARG A 103 -0.23 3.32 6.78
CA ARG A 103 0.08 2.75 8.10
C ARG A 103 1.26 3.44 8.77
N LYS A 104 2.32 3.76 8.01
CA LYS A 104 3.45 4.52 8.56
C LYS A 104 3.05 5.94 8.95
N PHE A 105 2.17 6.59 8.19
CA PHE A 105 1.59 7.88 8.59
C PHE A 105 0.81 7.79 9.90
N ASP A 106 -0.04 6.77 10.06
CA ASP A 106 -0.74 6.54 11.32
C ASP A 106 0.25 6.34 12.49
N GLU A 107 1.35 5.61 12.26
CA GLU A 107 2.41 5.41 13.26
C GLU A 107 3.21 6.69 13.57
N ILE A 108 3.48 7.54 12.57
CA ILE A 108 4.10 8.87 12.73
C ILE A 108 3.20 9.76 13.56
N ASP A 109 1.92 9.85 13.20
CA ASP A 109 0.93 10.67 13.89
C ASP A 109 0.82 10.26 15.34
N CYS A 110 0.89 8.96 15.61
CA CYS A 110 0.87 8.45 16.97
C CYS A 110 2.08 8.83 17.83
N ARG A 111 3.24 9.07 17.22
CA ARG A 111 4.49 9.39 17.92
C ARG A 111 4.74 10.89 18.03
N ASN A 112 4.09 11.70 17.20
CA ASN A 112 4.27 13.14 17.14
C ASN A 112 3.19 13.90 17.88
N THR A 113 3.54 15.08 18.36
CA THR A 113 2.57 16.06 18.86
C THR A 113 1.71 16.61 17.72
N SER A 114 0.56 17.19 18.04
CA SER A 114 -0.33 17.79 17.03
C SER A 114 0.34 18.89 16.20
N GLU A 115 1.30 19.62 16.78
CA GLU A 115 2.03 20.68 16.08
C GLU A 115 3.01 20.07 15.07
N GLU A 116 3.81 19.10 15.49
CA GLU A 116 4.76 18.38 14.62
C GLU A 116 4.04 17.66 13.47
N GLN A 117 2.89 17.04 13.74
CA GLN A 117 2.03 16.46 12.70
C GLN A 117 1.59 17.51 11.68
N SER A 118 1.05 18.64 12.17
CA SER A 118 0.54 19.70 11.28
C SER A 118 1.65 20.28 10.41
N GLU A 119 2.84 20.47 10.97
CA GLU A 119 4.00 21.02 10.26
C GLU A 119 4.56 20.02 9.24
N PHE A 120 4.59 18.73 9.58
CA PHE A 120 4.98 17.67 8.65
C PHE A 120 4.06 17.64 7.43
N TYR A 121 2.74 17.55 7.62
CA TYR A 121 1.81 17.46 6.50
C TYR A 121 1.76 18.75 5.69
N ARG A 122 1.90 19.91 6.32
CA ARG A 122 2.02 21.20 5.62
C ARG A 122 3.22 21.19 4.66
N GLN A 123 4.38 20.71 5.11
CA GLN A 123 5.57 20.61 4.27
C GLN A 123 5.44 19.52 3.22
N PHE A 124 4.97 18.33 3.59
CA PHE A 124 4.80 17.19 2.68
C PHE A 124 3.88 17.55 1.51
N TYR A 125 2.71 18.14 1.79
CA TYR A 125 1.78 18.52 0.73
C TYR A 125 2.21 19.76 -0.06
N SER A 126 3.16 20.56 0.43
CA SER A 126 3.66 21.73 -0.31
C SER A 126 4.38 21.39 -1.63
N VAL A 127 4.79 20.12 -1.79
CA VAL A 127 5.47 19.61 -2.99
C VAL A 127 4.54 19.46 -4.19
N PHE A 128 3.23 19.30 -3.97
CA PHE A 128 2.27 19.00 -5.02
C PHE A 128 1.58 20.27 -5.51
N ASP A 129 1.51 20.45 -6.83
CA ASP A 129 0.78 21.55 -7.46
C ASP A 129 -0.73 21.47 -7.13
N ASP A 130 -1.28 20.26 -7.08
CA ASP A 130 -2.62 19.95 -6.58
C ASP A 130 -2.55 18.95 -5.42
N GLN A 131 -2.66 19.47 -4.20
CA GLN A 131 -2.64 18.67 -2.97
C GLN A 131 -3.79 17.67 -2.90
N TYR A 132 -4.95 18.00 -3.50
CA TYR A 132 -6.11 17.11 -3.53
C TYR A 132 -5.91 15.95 -4.49
N ALA A 133 -5.20 16.16 -5.59
CA ALA A 133 -4.81 15.07 -6.49
C ALA A 133 -3.88 14.07 -5.77
N ALA A 134 -2.90 14.56 -4.99
CA ALA A 134 -2.01 13.71 -4.20
C ALA A 134 -2.78 12.92 -3.12
N MET A 135 -3.63 13.59 -2.35
CA MET A 135 -4.49 12.93 -1.36
C MET A 135 -5.41 11.89 -2.02
N GLY A 136 -6.03 12.25 -3.14
CA GLY A 136 -6.91 11.38 -3.91
C GLY A 136 -6.18 10.13 -4.44
N ALA A 137 -4.95 10.28 -4.92
CA ALA A 137 -4.13 9.15 -5.37
C ALA A 137 -3.83 8.16 -4.24
N ILE A 138 -3.44 8.67 -3.06
CA ILE A 138 -3.20 7.84 -1.87
C ILE A 138 -4.48 7.11 -1.45
N LEU A 139 -5.60 7.85 -1.37
CA LEU A 139 -6.89 7.30 -0.95
C LEU A 139 -7.39 6.22 -1.91
N LEU A 140 -7.38 6.49 -3.22
CA LEU A 140 -7.81 5.55 -4.24
C LEU A 140 -7.00 4.25 -4.21
N ALA A 141 -5.68 4.35 -4.02
CA ALA A 141 -4.81 3.19 -3.89
C ALA A 141 -5.11 2.37 -2.61
N LYS A 142 -5.40 3.04 -1.48
CA LYS A 142 -5.80 2.39 -0.23
C LYS A 142 -7.17 1.69 -0.32
N GLU A 143 -8.14 2.31 -0.98
CA GLU A 143 -9.44 1.69 -1.27
C GLU A 143 -9.27 0.47 -2.18
N SER A 144 -8.40 0.57 -3.19
CA SER A 144 -8.06 -0.56 -4.06
C SER A 144 -7.41 -1.72 -3.29
N PHE A 145 -6.58 -1.43 -2.29
CA PHE A 145 -6.01 -2.46 -1.41
C PHE A 145 -7.12 -3.14 -0.58
N SER A 146 -7.99 -2.33 0.03
CA SER A 146 -9.11 -2.84 0.84
C SER A 146 -10.04 -3.74 0.04
N PHE A 147 -10.35 -3.34 -1.20
CA PHE A 147 -11.14 -4.15 -2.13
C PHE A 147 -10.44 -5.48 -2.47
N GLN A 148 -9.12 -5.46 -2.71
CA GLN A 148 -8.35 -6.68 -2.98
C GLN A 148 -8.36 -7.64 -1.78
N VAL A 149 -8.14 -7.13 -0.57
CA VAL A 149 -8.22 -7.96 0.65
C VAL A 149 -9.61 -8.56 0.81
N PHE A 150 -10.66 -7.79 0.54
CA PHE A 150 -12.03 -8.30 0.59
C PHE A 150 -12.27 -9.43 -0.43
N CYS A 151 -11.85 -9.25 -1.68
CA CYS A 151 -11.94 -10.30 -2.70
C CYS A 151 -11.18 -11.57 -2.28
N ASN A 152 -9.96 -11.43 -1.75
CA ASN A 152 -9.16 -12.57 -1.27
C ASN A 152 -9.86 -13.32 -0.12
N VAL A 153 -10.53 -12.59 0.77
CA VAL A 153 -11.34 -13.20 1.84
C VAL A 153 -12.53 -13.96 1.25
N LEU A 154 -13.27 -13.39 0.30
CA LEU A 154 -14.38 -14.08 -0.36
C LEU A 154 -13.90 -15.32 -1.12
N GLU A 155 -12.79 -15.24 -1.83
CA GLU A 155 -12.20 -16.37 -2.53
C GLU A 155 -11.83 -17.49 -1.55
N LYS A 156 -11.18 -17.14 -0.44
CA LYS A 156 -10.77 -18.11 0.59
C LYS A 156 -11.95 -18.82 1.26
N TYR A 157 -13.03 -18.10 1.56
CA TYR A 157 -14.14 -18.66 2.34
C TYR A 157 -15.31 -19.19 1.49
N LEU A 158 -15.50 -18.66 0.28
CA LEU A 158 -16.63 -19.00 -0.60
C LEU A 158 -16.19 -19.68 -1.91
N GLY A 159 -14.90 -19.70 -2.22
CA GLY A 159 -14.39 -20.23 -3.50
C GLY A 159 -14.81 -19.38 -4.72
N VAL A 160 -15.24 -18.14 -4.50
CA VAL A 160 -15.69 -17.23 -5.57
C VAL A 160 -14.55 -16.29 -5.94
N SER A 161 -14.03 -16.40 -7.17
CA SER A 161 -13.10 -15.42 -7.74
C SER A 161 -13.89 -14.25 -8.33
N VAL A 162 -13.77 -13.07 -7.73
CA VAL A 162 -14.31 -11.84 -8.32
C VAL A 162 -13.30 -11.34 -9.35
N ASP A 163 -13.59 -11.54 -10.63
CA ASP A 163 -12.77 -10.97 -11.70
C ASP A 163 -12.72 -9.44 -11.53
N LYS A 164 -11.50 -8.89 -11.42
CA LYS A 164 -11.31 -7.42 -11.47
C LYS A 164 -11.93 -6.91 -12.77
N PRO A 165 -12.77 -5.85 -12.75
CA PRO A 165 -13.21 -5.21 -13.98
C PRO A 165 -11.97 -4.81 -14.77
N ARG A 166 -11.80 -5.33 -15.98
CA ARG A 166 -10.74 -4.91 -16.88
C ARG A 166 -10.93 -3.41 -17.10
N THR A 167 -10.00 -2.59 -16.60
CA THR A 167 -9.95 -1.18 -16.91
C THR A 167 -9.99 -1.04 -18.43
N PHE A 168 -11.04 -0.41 -18.94
CA PHE A 168 -11.24 -0.13 -20.35
C PHE A 168 -10.07 0.73 -20.85
N ARG A 169 -9.03 0.10 -21.39
CA ARG A 169 -8.03 0.81 -22.19
C ARG A 169 -8.77 1.31 -23.43
N ARG A 170 -9.00 2.62 -23.49
CA ARG A 170 -9.36 3.32 -24.72
C ARG A 170 -8.19 3.13 -25.69
N SER A 171 -8.32 2.18 -26.61
CA SER A 171 -7.39 2.01 -27.71
C SER A 171 -7.58 3.17 -28.69
N GLU A 172 -6.79 4.23 -28.55
CA GLU A 172 -6.59 5.16 -29.66
C GLU A 172 -5.65 4.49 -30.67
N HIS A 173 -6.28 3.80 -31.61
CA HIS A 173 -5.63 3.31 -32.83
C HIS A 173 -5.43 4.48 -33.79
N CYS A 174 -4.44 5.33 -33.55
CA CYS A 174 -3.95 6.26 -34.57
C CYS A 174 -3.21 5.47 -35.65
N ARG A 175 -3.91 5.19 -36.76
CA ARG A 175 -3.28 4.74 -38.01
C ARG A 175 -2.42 5.88 -38.56
N SER A 176 -1.12 5.82 -38.34
CA SER A 176 -0.15 6.39 -39.27
C SER A 176 0.21 5.31 -40.27
N ARG A 177 -0.09 5.52 -41.55
CA ARG A 177 0.57 4.80 -42.65
C ARG A 177 1.54 5.75 -43.35
N PRO A 178 2.74 5.29 -43.70
CA PRO A 178 3.73 6.08 -44.42
C PRO A 178 3.61 5.93 -45.95
N LEU A 179 4.20 6.94 -46.61
CA LEU A 179 4.46 7.17 -48.04
C LEU A 179 3.28 7.64 -48.88
#